data_AF-A0A0A2JC36-F1
#
_entry.id   AF-A0A0A2JC36-F1
#
_cell.length_a   1.000
_cell.length_b   1.000
_cell.length_c   1.000
_cell.angle_alpha   90.00
_cell.angle_beta   90.00
_cell.angle_gamma   90.00
#
_symmetry.space_group_name_H-M   'P 1'
#
loop_
_entity.id
_entity.type
_entity.pdbx_description
1 polymer ?
#
loop_
_entity_poly.entity_id
_entity_poly.type
_entity_poly.pdbx_seq_one_letter_code
_entity_poly.pdbx_strand_id
1 'polypeptide(L)'
;MLPYRDRVMKIALGTASPDRSVCLEWMLHDTVMAMRSVDEVLANDVTQGFCQLLQAQTSQERTTIKTLGSYLKSREIDMGRTLYTALIRFGAKLDLTTVELEKTAALESTAFRHVGVMNDIYSWEREWNVYQANLADGAQPFSAIYILANETGLPYAACKRLMYSYCRELELALKQSTDEIRHNSMDSLTHKLEMYIKGLEYFMCGIELWIVMALNIPKENIEKPVLPTNSEPPDSIHENAEAADKGSKSRIKNPSIGLDSGQAPGYWARRINARPWSKGIHDYATRGTLLNNMTQMKHLREPVLRISKTWNGNQLDAIICYKKPNIEAIHAQVVGPELDDKECCSSCRKGHGPFLACVKVPKSPDEPQVCANCQFGVQDKRCDLSKLQPKQEIGADEENPGKPSTSNEPNIYKTIEAQKEVLETQLPQATVNSPTQTVQGLPEGQKLLMITYFQRQLRHFDANIISLATLLNDMKIQREVAARILEDLKGTGTKDRAG
;
A
#
# COMPACT_ATOMS: atom_id res chain seq x y z
N MET A 1 3.14 -6.20 -32.90
CA MET A 1 2.22 -5.91 -31.79
C MET A 1 0.83 -6.50 -32.04
N LEU A 2 0.08 -6.05 -33.07
CA LEU A 2 -1.26 -6.59 -33.37
C LEU A 2 -1.31 -8.13 -33.55
N PRO A 3 -0.35 -8.78 -34.24
CA PRO A 3 -0.39 -10.24 -34.42
C PRO A 3 -0.24 -11.03 -33.11
N TYR A 4 0.53 -10.51 -32.14
CA TYR A 4 0.74 -11.17 -30.85
C TYR A 4 -0.44 -10.97 -29.91
N ARG A 5 -1.05 -9.77 -29.92
CA ARG A 5 -2.30 -9.50 -29.19
C ARG A 5 -3.39 -10.49 -29.59
N ASP A 6 -3.62 -10.67 -30.89
CA ASP A 6 -4.67 -11.53 -31.40
C ASP A 6 -4.40 -13.01 -31.04
N ARG A 7 -3.11 -13.41 -30.98
CA ARG A 7 -2.70 -14.73 -30.48
C ARG A 7 -3.03 -14.90 -28.99
N VAL A 8 -2.65 -13.95 -28.14
CA VAL A 8 -2.93 -13.98 -26.70
C VAL A 8 -4.43 -14.05 -26.42
N MET A 9 -5.25 -13.30 -27.17
CA MET A 9 -6.70 -13.38 -27.08
C MET A 9 -7.24 -14.76 -27.45
N LYS A 10 -6.76 -15.36 -28.55
CA LYS A 10 -7.18 -16.72 -28.96
C LYS A 10 -6.86 -17.77 -27.90
N ILE A 11 -5.71 -17.63 -27.24
CA ILE A 11 -5.29 -18.50 -26.13
C ILE A 11 -6.21 -18.31 -24.92
N ALA A 12 -6.49 -17.06 -24.52
CA ALA A 12 -7.43 -16.78 -23.44
C ALA A 12 -8.82 -17.39 -23.72
N LEU A 13 -9.31 -17.26 -24.96
CA LEU A 13 -10.57 -17.84 -25.41
C LEU A 13 -10.54 -19.38 -25.51
N GLY A 14 -9.39 -20.03 -25.36
CA GLY A 14 -9.23 -21.49 -25.52
C GLY A 14 -9.32 -21.97 -26.97
N THR A 15 -9.25 -21.04 -27.94
CA THR A 15 -9.31 -21.34 -29.39
C THR A 15 -7.94 -21.61 -30.00
N ALA A 16 -6.87 -21.47 -29.22
CA ALA A 16 -5.51 -21.81 -29.59
C ALA A 16 -4.77 -22.40 -28.37
N SER A 17 -3.89 -23.37 -28.61
CA SER A 17 -3.01 -23.90 -27.56
C SER A 17 -1.85 -22.95 -27.28
N PRO A 18 -1.42 -22.80 -26.01
CA PRO A 18 -0.28 -21.96 -25.67
C PRO A 18 1.04 -22.62 -26.09
N ASP A 19 2.02 -21.81 -26.46
CA ASP A 19 3.41 -22.23 -26.51
C ASP A 19 3.96 -22.33 -25.08
N ARG A 20 4.34 -23.54 -24.65
CA ARG A 20 4.86 -23.80 -23.30
C ARG A 20 6.24 -23.19 -23.05
N SER A 21 6.96 -22.79 -24.09
CA SER A 21 8.21 -22.02 -23.96
C SER A 21 7.97 -20.53 -23.70
N VAL A 22 6.76 -20.03 -23.98
CA VAL A 22 6.39 -18.62 -23.79
C VAL A 22 5.58 -18.47 -22.50
N CYS A 23 6.23 -17.92 -21.47
CA CYS A 23 5.67 -17.79 -20.11
C CYS A 23 4.24 -17.23 -20.05
N LEU A 24 4.01 -16.10 -20.73
CA LEU A 24 2.70 -15.43 -20.74
C LEU A 24 1.59 -16.33 -21.32
N GLU A 25 1.88 -17.08 -22.37
CA GLU A 25 0.86 -17.87 -23.07
C GLU A 25 0.34 -18.99 -22.18
N TRP A 26 1.24 -19.79 -21.61
CA TRP A 26 0.82 -20.94 -20.81
C TRP A 26 0.27 -20.52 -19.45
N MET A 27 0.80 -19.46 -18.83
CA MET A 27 0.24 -18.94 -17.58
C MET A 27 -1.19 -18.44 -17.77
N LEU A 28 -1.43 -17.67 -18.84
CA LEU A 28 -2.76 -17.17 -19.16
C LEU A 28 -3.73 -18.31 -19.45
N HIS A 29 -3.33 -19.26 -20.30
CA HIS A 29 -4.12 -20.43 -20.63
C HIS A 29 -4.52 -21.22 -19.37
N ASP A 30 -3.53 -21.62 -18.57
CA ASP A 30 -3.76 -22.48 -17.40
C ASP A 30 -4.58 -21.75 -16.34
N THR A 31 -4.38 -20.44 -16.16
CA THR A 31 -5.22 -19.61 -15.28
C THR A 31 -6.67 -19.61 -15.74
N VAL A 32 -6.93 -19.37 -17.03
CA VAL A 32 -8.31 -19.35 -17.55
C VAL A 32 -8.95 -20.74 -17.48
N MET A 33 -8.20 -21.82 -17.75
CA MET A 33 -8.71 -23.19 -17.59
C MET A 33 -9.05 -23.48 -16.12
N ALA A 34 -8.21 -23.06 -15.18
CA ALA A 34 -8.48 -23.19 -13.76
C ALA A 34 -9.76 -22.41 -13.37
N MET A 35 -9.94 -21.18 -13.87
CA MET A 35 -11.15 -20.41 -13.64
C MET A 35 -12.40 -21.10 -14.21
N ARG A 36 -12.34 -21.62 -15.45
CA ARG A 36 -13.46 -22.36 -16.06
C ARG A 36 -13.81 -23.64 -15.30
N SER A 37 -12.82 -24.29 -14.69
CA SER A 37 -13.06 -25.46 -13.83
C SER A 37 -13.81 -25.14 -12.54
N VAL A 38 -13.76 -23.86 -12.10
CA VAL A 38 -14.50 -23.38 -10.92
C VAL A 38 -15.90 -22.91 -11.31
N ASP A 39 -16.01 -22.07 -12.34
CA ASP A 39 -17.27 -21.56 -12.88
C ASP A 39 -17.07 -21.14 -14.35
N GLU A 40 -17.55 -21.96 -15.28
CA GLU A 40 -17.34 -21.74 -16.72
C GLU A 40 -18.00 -20.45 -17.22
N VAL A 41 -19.21 -20.14 -16.75
CA VAL A 41 -19.98 -18.99 -17.23
C VAL A 41 -19.31 -17.69 -16.79
N LEU A 42 -19.02 -17.55 -15.50
CA LEU A 42 -18.36 -16.34 -14.99
C LEU A 42 -16.90 -16.22 -15.47
N ALA A 43 -16.19 -17.35 -15.68
CA ALA A 43 -14.84 -17.32 -16.24
C ALA A 43 -14.83 -16.84 -17.71
N ASN A 44 -15.85 -17.20 -18.49
CA ASN A 44 -15.97 -16.74 -19.87
C ASN A 44 -16.25 -15.23 -19.95
N ASP A 45 -17.04 -14.69 -19.02
CA ASP A 45 -17.21 -13.23 -18.88
C ASP A 45 -15.89 -12.52 -18.58
N VAL A 46 -15.07 -13.07 -17.67
CA VAL A 46 -13.73 -12.53 -17.36
C VAL A 46 -12.84 -12.57 -18.61
N THR A 47 -12.87 -13.67 -19.35
CA THR A 47 -12.08 -13.84 -20.58
C THR A 47 -12.48 -12.82 -21.65
N GLN A 48 -13.78 -12.60 -21.85
CA GLN A 48 -14.31 -11.58 -22.76
C GLN A 48 -13.83 -10.18 -22.34
N GLY A 49 -13.95 -9.85 -21.04
CA GLY A 49 -13.48 -8.58 -20.50
C GLY A 49 -11.97 -8.37 -20.69
N PHE A 50 -11.16 -9.41 -20.54
CA PHE A 50 -9.72 -9.38 -20.80
C PHE A 50 -9.41 -9.06 -22.27
N CYS A 51 -10.09 -9.71 -23.21
CA CYS A 51 -9.94 -9.43 -24.64
C CYS A 51 -10.28 -7.97 -24.98
N GLN A 52 -11.38 -7.44 -24.43
CA GLN A 52 -11.77 -6.04 -24.63
C GLN A 52 -10.72 -5.07 -24.08
N LEU A 53 -10.15 -5.36 -22.90
CA LEU A 53 -9.06 -4.56 -22.33
C LEU A 53 -7.84 -4.51 -23.26
N LEU A 54 -7.39 -5.67 -23.78
CA LEU A 54 -6.25 -5.73 -24.69
C LEU A 54 -6.49 -4.96 -26.00
N GLN A 55 -7.71 -5.04 -26.54
CA GLN A 55 -8.11 -4.29 -27.72
C GLN A 55 -8.07 -2.79 -27.44
N ALA A 56 -8.65 -2.34 -26.33
CA ALA A 56 -8.68 -0.93 -25.96
C ALA A 56 -7.28 -0.35 -25.75
N GLN A 57 -6.40 -1.07 -25.05
CA GLN A 57 -5.02 -0.63 -24.78
C GLN A 57 -4.15 -0.50 -26.04
N THR A 58 -4.53 -1.16 -27.13
CA THR A 58 -3.79 -1.12 -28.40
C THR A 58 -4.52 -0.35 -29.50
N SER A 59 -5.66 0.28 -29.16
CA SER A 59 -6.46 1.03 -30.14
C SER A 59 -5.73 2.29 -30.60
N GLN A 60 -5.76 2.54 -31.92
CA GLN A 60 -5.28 3.79 -32.50
C GLN A 60 -6.18 4.97 -32.14
N GLU A 61 -7.44 4.73 -31.74
CA GLU A 61 -8.35 5.79 -31.28
C GLU A 61 -7.81 6.55 -30.07
N ARG A 62 -6.92 5.93 -29.29
CA ARG A 62 -6.24 6.59 -28.15
C ARG A 62 -5.49 7.86 -28.57
N THR A 63 -4.99 7.92 -29.80
CA THR A 63 -4.22 9.08 -30.29
C THR A 63 -5.10 10.19 -30.87
N THR A 64 -6.40 9.94 -31.07
CA THR A 64 -7.33 10.92 -31.67
C THR A 64 -8.20 11.63 -30.64
N ILE A 65 -8.28 11.12 -29.41
CA ILE A 65 -9.07 11.68 -28.31
C ILE A 65 -8.40 12.96 -27.79
N LYS A 66 -9.16 14.07 -27.83
CA LYS A 66 -8.67 15.41 -27.43
C LYS A 66 -9.50 16.11 -26.36
N THR A 67 -10.68 15.59 -26.02
CA THR A 67 -11.58 16.21 -25.04
C THR A 67 -11.74 15.32 -23.82
N LEU A 68 -11.92 15.93 -22.64
CA LEU A 68 -12.06 15.18 -21.40
C LEU A 68 -13.27 14.23 -21.42
N GLY A 69 -14.40 14.65 -22.00
CA GLY A 69 -15.59 13.79 -22.09
C GLY A 69 -15.36 12.51 -22.89
N SER A 70 -14.73 12.62 -24.07
CA SER A 70 -14.39 11.48 -24.92
C SER A 70 -13.33 10.59 -24.27
N TYR A 71 -12.39 11.22 -23.57
CA TYR A 71 -11.39 10.52 -22.78
C TYR A 71 -12.02 9.66 -21.69
N LEU A 72 -12.86 10.23 -20.84
CA LEU A 72 -13.48 9.50 -19.73
C LEU A 72 -14.24 8.27 -20.22
N LYS A 73 -15.03 8.40 -21.29
CA LYS A 73 -15.76 7.28 -21.89
C LYS A 73 -14.82 6.17 -22.40
N SER A 74 -13.74 6.54 -23.07
CA SER A 74 -12.79 5.58 -23.62
C SER A 74 -11.91 4.95 -22.53
N ARG A 75 -11.59 5.74 -21.50
CA ARG A 75 -10.75 5.34 -20.37
C ARG A 75 -11.41 4.28 -19.50
N GLU A 76 -12.75 4.26 -19.40
CA GLU A 76 -13.48 3.19 -18.71
C GLU A 76 -13.09 1.80 -19.27
N ILE A 77 -13.01 1.66 -20.60
CA ILE A 77 -12.66 0.40 -21.26
C ILE A 77 -11.15 0.14 -21.19
N ASP A 78 -10.32 1.16 -21.43
CA ASP A 78 -8.85 1.06 -21.36
C ASP A 78 -8.33 0.75 -19.93
N MET A 79 -9.07 1.15 -18.90
CA MET A 79 -8.85 0.78 -17.50
C MET A 79 -9.37 -0.62 -17.16
N GLY A 80 -10.18 -1.21 -18.05
CA GLY A 80 -10.65 -2.59 -17.93
C GLY A 80 -11.98 -2.76 -17.22
N ARG A 81 -12.92 -1.82 -17.36
CA ARG A 81 -14.27 -1.92 -16.77
C ARG A 81 -14.86 -3.32 -16.89
N THR A 82 -15.00 -3.84 -18.11
CA THR A 82 -15.60 -5.16 -18.34
C THR A 82 -14.82 -6.30 -17.68
N LEU A 83 -13.50 -6.22 -17.64
CA LEU A 83 -12.67 -7.24 -17.00
C LEU A 83 -12.89 -7.24 -15.49
N TYR A 84 -12.76 -6.08 -14.85
CA TYR A 84 -12.81 -5.97 -13.40
C TYR A 84 -14.23 -6.20 -12.86
N THR A 85 -15.28 -5.75 -13.55
CA THR A 85 -16.65 -6.06 -13.14
C THR A 85 -16.95 -7.55 -13.25
N ALA A 86 -16.46 -8.23 -14.29
CA ALA A 86 -16.53 -9.69 -14.38
C ALA A 86 -15.71 -10.39 -13.28
N LEU A 87 -14.52 -9.87 -12.94
CA LEU A 87 -13.68 -10.42 -11.87
C LEU A 87 -14.32 -10.29 -10.49
N ILE A 88 -14.98 -9.16 -10.20
CA ILE A 88 -15.75 -8.97 -8.96
C ILE A 88 -16.85 -10.04 -8.89
N ARG A 89 -17.62 -10.22 -9.97
CA ARG A 89 -18.68 -11.25 -10.04
C ARG A 89 -18.13 -12.66 -9.89
N PHE A 90 -17.05 -13.00 -10.60
CA PHE A 90 -16.39 -14.31 -10.48
C PHE A 90 -15.90 -14.57 -9.06
N GLY A 91 -15.14 -13.63 -8.47
CA GLY A 91 -14.57 -13.78 -7.13
C GLY A 91 -15.63 -13.86 -6.03
N ALA A 92 -16.76 -13.17 -6.19
CA ALA A 92 -17.87 -13.20 -5.24
C ALA A 92 -18.97 -14.22 -5.60
N LYS A 93 -18.81 -14.99 -6.68
CA LYS A 93 -19.80 -15.94 -7.22
C LYS A 93 -21.19 -15.30 -7.42
N LEU A 94 -21.23 -14.16 -8.12
CA LEU A 94 -22.43 -13.36 -8.38
C LEU A 94 -22.89 -13.52 -9.83
N ASP A 95 -23.79 -14.47 -10.05
CA ASP A 95 -24.59 -14.70 -11.25
C ASP A 95 -25.74 -13.68 -11.32
N LEU A 96 -25.43 -12.47 -11.78
CA LEU A 96 -26.44 -11.44 -12.03
C LEU A 96 -27.09 -11.64 -13.40
N THR A 97 -28.40 -11.40 -13.46
CA THR A 97 -29.15 -11.39 -14.72
C THR A 97 -28.79 -10.18 -15.58
N THR A 98 -29.07 -10.25 -16.89
CA THR A 98 -28.87 -9.11 -17.81
C THR A 98 -29.59 -7.85 -17.33
N VAL A 99 -30.82 -7.99 -16.80
CA VAL A 99 -31.61 -6.87 -16.28
C VAL A 99 -30.94 -6.24 -15.04
N GLU A 100 -30.35 -7.05 -14.16
CA GLU A 100 -29.60 -6.55 -13.01
C GLU A 100 -28.31 -5.84 -13.43
N LEU A 101 -27.58 -6.37 -14.43
CA LEU A 101 -26.39 -5.73 -14.98
C LEU A 101 -26.71 -4.39 -15.66
N GLU A 102 -27.83 -4.32 -16.38
CA GLU A 102 -28.32 -3.08 -16.98
C GLU A 102 -28.63 -2.01 -15.92
N LYS A 103 -29.22 -2.41 -14.78
CA LYS A 103 -29.46 -1.52 -13.64
C LYS A 103 -28.17 -0.95 -13.04
N THR A 104 -27.05 -1.69 -13.11
CA THR A 104 -25.78 -1.26 -12.52
C THR A 104 -24.83 -0.57 -13.50
N ALA A 105 -25.15 -0.52 -14.81
CA ALA A 105 -24.26 0.04 -15.82
C ALA A 105 -23.82 1.49 -15.52
N ALA A 106 -24.71 2.32 -14.96
CA ALA A 106 -24.38 3.70 -14.56
C ALA A 106 -23.45 3.75 -13.33
N LEU A 107 -23.63 2.83 -12.37
CA LEU A 107 -22.74 2.70 -11.21
C LEU A 107 -21.35 2.24 -11.65
N GLU A 108 -21.26 1.26 -12.54
CA GLU A 108 -20.00 0.80 -13.12
C GLU A 108 -19.27 1.93 -13.85
N SER A 109 -19.98 2.68 -14.70
CA SER A 109 -19.43 3.85 -15.39
C SER A 109 -18.85 4.87 -14.40
N THR A 110 -19.60 5.20 -13.33
CA THR A 110 -19.16 6.10 -12.26
C THR A 110 -17.91 5.58 -11.54
N ALA A 111 -17.91 4.31 -11.14
CA ALA A 111 -16.78 3.68 -10.44
C ALA A 111 -15.50 3.66 -11.28
N PHE A 112 -15.61 3.34 -12.58
CA PHE A 112 -14.43 3.27 -13.45
C PHE A 112 -13.91 4.64 -13.90
N ARG A 113 -14.76 5.66 -13.97
CA ARG A 113 -14.30 7.05 -14.11
C ARG A 113 -13.49 7.49 -12.89
N HIS A 114 -13.99 7.18 -11.69
CA HIS A 114 -13.28 7.50 -10.44
C HIS A 114 -11.91 6.83 -10.43
N VAL A 115 -11.88 5.50 -10.58
CA VAL A 115 -10.64 4.72 -10.56
C VAL A 115 -9.68 5.16 -11.65
N GLY A 116 -10.19 5.43 -12.86
CA GLY A 116 -9.37 5.89 -13.97
C GLY A 116 -8.71 7.24 -13.71
N VAL A 117 -9.48 8.21 -13.22
CA VAL A 117 -8.97 9.55 -12.90
C VAL A 117 -8.02 9.52 -11.70
N MET A 118 -8.33 8.72 -10.66
CA MET A 118 -7.44 8.51 -9.52
C MET A 118 -6.10 7.91 -9.98
N ASN A 119 -6.12 6.93 -10.90
CA ASN A 119 -4.90 6.40 -11.47
C ASN A 119 -4.08 7.49 -12.13
N ASP A 120 -4.71 8.28 -13.00
CA ASP A 120 -4.05 9.36 -13.75
C ASP A 120 -3.43 10.42 -12.84
N ILE A 121 -4.08 10.78 -11.72
CA ILE A 121 -3.57 11.79 -10.77
C ILE A 121 -2.22 11.34 -10.18
N TYR A 122 -2.13 10.08 -9.75
CA TYR A 122 -0.96 9.56 -9.03
C TYR A 122 0.08 8.91 -9.95
N SER A 123 -0.28 8.54 -11.18
CA SER A 123 0.67 8.07 -12.18
C SER A 123 1.26 9.20 -13.04
N TRP A 124 0.73 10.42 -12.92
CA TRP A 124 1.04 11.54 -13.81
C TRP A 124 2.52 11.79 -14.00
N GLU A 125 3.28 11.96 -12.92
CA GLU A 125 4.71 12.28 -12.98
C GLU A 125 5.49 11.19 -13.72
N ARG A 126 5.13 9.92 -13.48
CA ARG A 126 5.76 8.78 -14.14
C ARG A 126 5.46 8.78 -15.63
N GLU A 127 4.19 8.96 -16.02
CA GLU A 127 3.77 8.95 -17.42
C GLU A 127 4.34 10.14 -18.20
N TRP A 128 4.38 11.31 -17.56
CA TRP A 128 5.01 12.50 -18.12
C TRP A 128 6.51 12.29 -18.36
N ASN A 129 7.23 11.73 -17.39
CA ASN A 129 8.65 11.45 -17.54
C ASN A 129 8.93 10.44 -18.68
N VAL A 130 8.09 9.41 -18.83
CA VAL A 130 8.20 8.45 -19.94
C VAL A 130 8.00 9.14 -21.29
N TYR A 131 7.01 10.02 -21.39
CA TYR A 131 6.76 10.80 -22.60
C TYR A 131 7.94 11.73 -22.93
N GLN A 132 8.47 12.45 -21.94
CA GLN A 132 9.63 13.33 -22.13
C GLN A 132 10.90 12.57 -22.54
N ALA A 133 11.09 11.35 -22.05
CA ALA A 133 12.24 10.53 -22.40
C ALA A 133 12.18 10.00 -23.84
N ASN A 134 10.98 9.83 -24.41
CA ASN A 134 10.77 9.21 -25.72
C ASN A 134 9.92 10.08 -26.64
N LEU A 135 10.30 11.35 -26.82
CA LEU A 135 9.57 12.28 -27.70
C LEU A 135 9.44 11.77 -29.14
N ALA A 136 10.40 10.95 -29.59
CA ALA A 136 10.40 10.36 -30.93
C ALA A 136 9.28 9.32 -31.15
N ASP A 137 8.75 8.70 -30.08
CA ASP A 137 7.65 7.74 -30.18
C ASP A 137 6.31 8.42 -30.54
N GLY A 138 6.20 9.74 -30.40
CA GLY A 138 5.03 10.54 -30.78
C GLY A 138 3.75 10.27 -29.97
N ALA A 139 3.74 9.24 -29.12
CA ALA A 139 2.61 8.86 -28.29
C ALA A 139 2.44 9.83 -27.13
N GLN A 140 1.44 10.72 -27.23
CA GLN A 140 1.09 11.63 -26.15
C GLN A 140 0.59 10.87 -24.91
N PRO A 141 0.76 11.43 -23.70
CA PRO A 141 0.21 10.82 -22.49
C PRO A 141 -1.32 10.67 -22.59
N PHE A 142 -1.80 9.44 -22.46
CA PHE A 142 -3.23 9.14 -22.42
C PHE A 142 -3.74 9.26 -20.97
N SER A 143 -3.92 10.50 -20.52
CA SER A 143 -4.23 10.86 -19.13
C SER A 143 -5.21 12.02 -19.04
N ALA A 144 -6.14 11.99 -18.08
CA ALA A 144 -7.06 13.09 -17.79
C ALA A 144 -6.32 14.40 -17.51
N ILE A 145 -5.15 14.34 -16.87
CA ILE A 145 -4.35 15.50 -16.48
C ILE A 145 -3.82 16.22 -17.73
N TYR A 146 -3.29 15.46 -18.67
CA TYR A 146 -2.75 15.99 -19.93
C TYR A 146 -3.86 16.58 -20.80
N ILE A 147 -4.96 15.83 -20.97
CA ILE A 147 -6.08 16.25 -21.83
C ILE A 147 -6.75 17.49 -21.27
N LEU A 148 -7.05 17.52 -19.96
CA LEU A 148 -7.67 18.69 -19.35
C LEU A 148 -6.76 19.93 -19.41
N ALA A 149 -5.46 19.77 -19.20
CA ALA A 149 -4.51 20.88 -19.32
C ALA A 149 -4.49 21.45 -20.74
N ASN A 150 -4.50 20.59 -21.76
CA ASN A 150 -4.53 21.04 -23.16
C ASN A 150 -5.87 21.69 -23.53
N GLU A 151 -6.99 21.18 -23.00
CA GLU A 151 -8.32 21.71 -23.29
C GLU A 151 -8.55 23.08 -22.61
N THR A 152 -7.95 23.32 -21.45
CA THR A 152 -8.22 24.52 -20.62
C THR A 152 -7.07 25.52 -20.55
N GLY A 153 -5.85 25.13 -20.93
CA GLY A 153 -4.63 25.91 -20.71
C GLY A 153 -4.17 25.97 -19.25
N LEU A 154 -4.80 25.23 -18.34
CA LEU A 154 -4.43 25.22 -16.93
C LEU A 154 -3.13 24.43 -16.68
N PRO A 155 -2.32 24.81 -15.68
CA PRO A 155 -1.16 24.01 -15.28
C PRO A 155 -1.57 22.61 -14.78
N TYR A 156 -0.75 21.59 -15.03
CA TYR A 156 -1.01 20.20 -14.60
C TYR A 156 -1.34 20.07 -13.11
N ALA A 157 -0.69 20.85 -12.24
CA ALA A 157 -0.98 20.86 -10.80
C ALA A 157 -2.41 21.33 -10.48
N ALA A 158 -2.96 22.28 -11.24
CA ALA A 158 -4.34 22.72 -11.11
C ALA A 158 -5.30 21.64 -11.62
N CYS A 159 -5.00 21.03 -12.77
CA CYS A 159 -5.78 19.92 -13.32
C CYS A 159 -5.87 18.74 -12.34
N LYS A 160 -4.76 18.36 -11.67
CA LYS A 160 -4.78 17.31 -10.63
C LYS A 160 -5.75 17.63 -9.49
N ARG A 161 -5.80 18.88 -9.01
CA ARG A 161 -6.72 19.29 -7.94
C ARG A 161 -8.18 19.23 -8.41
N LEU A 162 -8.47 19.73 -9.61
CA LEU A 162 -9.82 19.68 -10.19
C LEU A 162 -10.29 18.24 -10.39
N MET A 163 -9.42 17.38 -10.92
CA MET A 163 -9.71 15.97 -11.13
C MET A 163 -9.86 15.19 -9.82
N TYR A 164 -9.14 15.58 -8.77
CA TYR A 164 -9.34 15.02 -7.43
C TYR A 164 -10.72 15.40 -6.87
N SER A 165 -11.14 16.66 -7.01
CA SER A 165 -12.49 17.10 -6.66
C SER A 165 -13.56 16.35 -7.47
N TYR A 166 -13.35 16.17 -8.78
CA TYR A 166 -14.24 15.37 -9.62
C TYR A 166 -14.40 13.94 -9.11
N CYS A 167 -13.34 13.29 -8.62
CA CYS A 167 -13.45 11.96 -8.02
C CYS A 167 -14.34 11.96 -6.77
N ARG A 168 -14.30 13.01 -5.94
CA ARG A 168 -15.20 13.11 -4.78
C ARG A 168 -16.66 13.27 -5.19
N GLU A 169 -16.93 14.02 -6.26
CA GLU A 169 -18.28 14.12 -6.82
C GLU A 169 -18.79 12.78 -7.37
N LEU A 170 -17.91 11.96 -7.96
CA LEU A 170 -18.27 10.62 -8.41
C LEU A 170 -18.63 9.68 -7.24
N GLU A 171 -18.01 9.83 -6.08
CA GLU A 171 -18.38 9.08 -4.87
C GLU A 171 -19.79 9.43 -4.40
N LEU A 172 -20.13 10.72 -4.42
CA LEU A 172 -21.48 11.19 -4.10
C LEU A 172 -22.50 10.70 -5.13
N ALA A 173 -22.18 10.78 -6.41
CA ALA A 173 -23.04 10.30 -7.49
C ALA A 173 -23.29 8.79 -7.38
N LEU A 174 -22.26 7.98 -7.08
CA LEU A 174 -22.42 6.55 -6.86
C LEU A 174 -23.39 6.26 -5.73
N LYS A 175 -23.26 6.97 -4.60
CA LYS A 175 -24.14 6.81 -3.45
C LYS A 175 -25.58 7.18 -3.81
N GLN A 176 -25.79 8.33 -4.45
CA GLN A 176 -27.11 8.79 -4.87
C GLN A 176 -27.78 7.79 -5.83
N SER A 177 -27.08 7.35 -6.87
CA SER A 177 -27.62 6.36 -7.82
C SER A 177 -27.89 5.01 -7.16
N THR A 178 -27.12 4.63 -6.15
CA THR A 178 -27.38 3.41 -5.37
C THR A 178 -28.69 3.54 -4.59
N ASP A 179 -28.91 4.68 -3.93
CA ASP A 179 -30.13 4.95 -3.18
C ASP A 179 -31.35 5.05 -4.11
N GLU A 180 -31.19 5.64 -5.30
CA GLU A 180 -32.23 5.66 -6.34
C GLU A 180 -32.61 4.24 -6.82
N ILE A 181 -31.62 3.37 -7.05
CA ILE A 181 -31.88 1.96 -7.43
C ILE A 181 -32.66 1.23 -6.32
N ARG A 182 -32.33 1.49 -5.05
CA ARG A 182 -33.06 0.94 -3.89
C ARG A 182 -34.50 1.46 -3.81
N HIS A 183 -34.71 2.75 -4.05
CA HIS A 183 -36.04 3.37 -3.93
C HIS A 183 -36.97 3.09 -5.13
N ASN A 184 -36.42 3.00 -6.34
CA ASN A 184 -37.22 2.79 -7.56
C ASN A 184 -37.57 1.32 -7.82
N SER A 185 -36.92 0.39 -7.11
CA SER A 185 -37.27 -1.02 -7.23
C SER A 185 -38.54 -1.28 -6.41
N MET A 186 -39.65 -1.62 -7.09
CA MET A 186 -40.91 -1.99 -6.43
C MET A 186 -40.75 -3.22 -5.52
N ASP A 187 -39.80 -4.09 -5.87
CA ASP A 187 -39.34 -5.22 -5.06
C ASP A 187 -37.99 -4.89 -4.42
N SER A 188 -37.72 -5.46 -3.24
CA SER A 188 -36.40 -5.38 -2.61
C SER A 188 -35.32 -5.86 -3.57
N LEU A 189 -34.17 -5.15 -3.63
CA LEU A 189 -33.03 -5.59 -4.41
C LEU A 189 -32.64 -7.02 -4.04
N THR A 190 -32.23 -7.81 -5.04
CA THR A 190 -31.70 -9.13 -4.74
C THR A 190 -30.42 -8.98 -3.92
N HIS A 191 -30.20 -9.90 -2.97
CA HIS A 191 -29.00 -9.90 -2.15
C HIS A 191 -27.70 -9.91 -3.00
N LYS A 192 -27.71 -10.62 -4.14
CA LYS A 192 -26.57 -10.66 -5.07
C LYS A 192 -26.28 -9.28 -5.68
N LEU A 193 -27.32 -8.56 -6.09
CA LEU A 193 -27.19 -7.20 -6.62
C LEU A 193 -26.67 -6.23 -5.55
N GLU A 194 -27.16 -6.31 -4.32
CA GLU A 194 -26.63 -5.51 -3.20
C GLU A 194 -25.14 -5.79 -2.93
N MET A 195 -24.75 -7.06 -2.92
CA MET A 195 -23.35 -7.46 -2.78
C MET A 195 -22.49 -6.94 -3.93
N TYR A 196 -23.01 -6.94 -5.15
CA TYR A 196 -22.29 -6.44 -6.31
C TYR A 196 -22.07 -4.93 -6.24
N ILE A 197 -23.10 -4.15 -5.91
CA ILE A 197 -22.99 -2.70 -5.69
C ILE A 197 -21.95 -2.42 -4.60
N LYS A 198 -21.98 -3.19 -3.50
CA LYS A 198 -20.97 -3.07 -2.45
C LYS A 198 -19.56 -3.41 -2.94
N GLY A 199 -19.44 -4.39 -3.82
CA GLY A 199 -18.19 -4.75 -4.50
C GLY A 199 -17.59 -3.58 -5.30
N LEU A 200 -18.42 -2.78 -5.98
CA LEU A 200 -17.98 -1.58 -6.69
C LEU A 200 -17.44 -0.49 -5.73
N GLU A 201 -18.10 -0.28 -4.59
CA GLU A 201 -17.61 0.64 -3.56
C GLU A 201 -16.24 0.20 -3.03
N TYR A 202 -16.09 -1.10 -2.72
CA TYR A 202 -14.81 -1.65 -2.28
C TYR A 202 -13.72 -1.55 -3.34
N PHE A 203 -14.07 -1.73 -4.61
CA PHE A 203 -13.14 -1.54 -5.71
C PHE A 203 -12.61 -0.10 -5.77
N MET A 204 -13.49 0.91 -5.69
CA MET A 204 -13.07 2.32 -5.73
C MET A 204 -12.12 2.67 -4.58
N CYS A 205 -12.51 2.40 -3.32
CA CYS A 205 -11.69 2.74 -2.17
C CYS A 205 -10.42 1.89 -2.06
N GLY A 206 -10.48 0.61 -2.44
CA GLY A 206 -9.34 -0.30 -2.45
C GLY A 206 -8.28 0.15 -3.46
N ILE A 207 -8.71 0.58 -4.65
CA ILE A 207 -7.81 1.10 -5.67
C ILE A 207 -7.18 2.43 -5.24
N GLU A 208 -7.96 3.37 -4.70
CA GLU A 208 -7.39 4.62 -4.17
C GLU A 208 -6.31 4.32 -3.12
N LEU A 209 -6.62 3.48 -2.13
CA LEU A 209 -5.68 3.10 -1.08
C LEU A 209 -4.42 2.44 -1.66
N TRP A 210 -4.59 1.52 -2.61
CA TRP A 210 -3.46 0.86 -3.28
C TRP A 210 -2.60 1.84 -4.07
N ILE A 211 -3.20 2.75 -4.83
CA ILE A 211 -2.50 3.76 -5.62
C ILE A 211 -1.67 4.67 -4.71
N VAL A 212 -2.29 5.18 -3.65
CA VAL A 212 -1.63 6.04 -2.66
C VAL A 212 -0.45 5.32 -2.01
N MET A 213 -0.57 4.03 -1.73
CA MET A 213 0.52 3.26 -1.12
C MET A 213 1.59 2.84 -2.12
N ALA A 214 1.23 2.44 -3.34
CA ALA A 214 2.14 1.82 -4.30
C ALA A 214 2.87 2.84 -5.19
N LEU A 215 2.23 3.97 -5.55
CA LEU A 215 2.80 4.98 -6.44
C LEU A 215 3.49 6.12 -5.70
N ASN A 216 3.18 6.32 -4.42
CA ASN A 216 3.78 7.37 -3.58
C ASN A 216 5.06 6.88 -2.86
N ILE A 217 5.54 5.66 -3.17
CA ILE A 217 6.87 5.19 -2.76
C ILE A 217 7.89 5.70 -3.79
N PRO A 218 8.88 6.53 -3.40
CA PRO A 218 9.88 7.04 -4.32
C PRO A 218 10.63 5.90 -5.03
N LYS A 219 10.54 5.84 -6.37
CA LYS A 219 11.21 4.84 -7.23
C LYS A 219 12.74 4.95 -7.22
N GLU A 220 13.29 6.01 -6.65
CA GLU A 220 14.74 6.16 -6.38
C GLU A 220 15.29 5.03 -5.48
N ASN A 221 14.43 4.16 -4.93
CA ASN A 221 14.76 3.01 -4.10
C ASN A 221 14.76 1.65 -4.82
N ILE A 222 14.57 1.60 -6.15
CA ILE A 222 14.69 0.37 -6.94
C ILE A 222 15.93 0.54 -7.83
N GLU A 223 17.11 0.26 -7.27
CA GLU A 223 18.37 0.28 -8.05
C GLU A 223 18.27 -0.72 -9.21
N LYS A 224 18.77 -0.31 -10.39
CA LYS A 224 19.04 -1.22 -11.50
C LYS A 224 19.99 -2.32 -11.02
N PRO A 225 19.83 -3.60 -11.42
CA PRO A 225 20.79 -4.63 -11.07
C PRO A 225 22.16 -4.24 -11.62
N VAL A 226 23.10 -3.94 -10.72
CA VAL A 226 24.50 -3.72 -11.05
C VAL A 226 25.08 -5.12 -11.34
N LEU A 227 25.36 -5.39 -12.61
CA LEU A 227 26.16 -6.56 -12.99
C LEU A 227 27.56 -6.41 -12.37
N PRO A 228 28.13 -7.48 -11.79
CA PRO A 228 29.42 -7.41 -11.14
C PRO A 228 30.51 -7.16 -12.20
N THR A 229 31.09 -5.97 -12.18
CA THR A 229 32.38 -5.72 -12.83
C THR A 229 33.47 -6.28 -11.92
N ASN A 230 34.26 -7.20 -12.46
CA ASN A 230 35.36 -7.88 -11.79
C ASN A 230 36.32 -6.90 -11.11
N SER A 231 36.72 -7.27 -9.89
CA SER A 231 37.58 -6.54 -8.97
C SER A 231 39.07 -6.65 -9.33
N GLU A 232 39.78 -5.53 -9.20
CA GLU A 232 41.22 -5.47 -8.92
C GLU A 232 41.45 -4.90 -7.49
N PRO A 233 42.57 -5.25 -6.82
CA PRO A 233 42.73 -5.14 -5.36
C PRO A 233 43.17 -3.74 -4.89
N PRO A 234 43.07 -3.45 -3.57
CA PRO A 234 43.15 -2.10 -3.04
C PRO A 234 44.57 -1.72 -2.60
N ASP A 235 44.98 -0.50 -2.93
CA ASP A 235 46.15 0.13 -2.32
C ASP A 235 45.77 1.35 -1.47
N SER A 236 46.18 1.24 -0.20
CA SER A 236 46.59 2.28 0.73
C SER A 236 45.59 3.30 1.30
N ILE A 237 45.65 3.33 2.63
CA ILE A 237 45.03 4.21 3.61
C ILE A 237 45.56 5.65 3.45
N HIS A 238 44.67 6.64 3.48
CA HIS A 238 44.95 7.92 4.13
C HIS A 238 43.65 8.56 4.65
N GLU A 239 43.53 8.59 5.99
CA GLU A 239 42.67 9.52 6.71
C GLU A 239 43.26 10.93 6.62
N ASN A 240 42.48 11.91 6.17
CA ASN A 240 42.20 13.15 6.93
C ASN A 240 41.37 14.19 6.16
N ALA A 241 40.64 14.97 6.96
CA ALA A 241 40.11 16.32 6.74
C ALA A 241 38.77 16.49 6.01
N GLU A 242 37.76 16.78 6.83
CA GLU A 242 36.53 17.47 6.49
C GLU A 242 36.80 18.80 5.76
N ALA A 243 36.34 18.88 4.51
CA ALA A 243 36.11 20.13 3.81
C ALA A 243 34.61 20.24 3.49
N ALA A 244 34.03 21.38 3.84
CA ALA A 244 32.62 21.68 3.74
C ALA A 244 32.14 21.70 2.27
N ASP A 245 31.54 20.59 1.83
CA ASP A 245 30.75 20.51 0.59
C ASP A 245 29.37 21.12 0.84
N LYS A 246 29.20 22.39 0.46
CA LYS A 246 27.91 23.07 0.43
C LYS A 246 27.24 22.80 -0.93
N GLY A 247 26.49 21.71 -1.03
CA GLY A 247 25.58 21.54 -2.18
C GLY A 247 24.97 20.15 -2.35
N SER A 248 25.65 19.09 -1.90
CA SER A 248 25.11 17.73 -2.00
C SER A 248 24.23 17.42 -0.79
N LYS A 249 22.96 17.07 -1.00
CA LYS A 249 22.13 16.48 0.05
C LYS A 249 22.85 15.20 0.50
N SER A 250 23.54 15.26 1.64
CA SER A 250 24.37 14.17 2.14
C SER A 250 23.56 12.87 2.16
N ARG A 251 23.96 11.88 1.37
CA ARG A 251 23.32 10.56 1.31
C ARG A 251 23.31 9.94 2.71
N ILE A 252 22.15 9.45 3.16
CA ILE A 252 22.04 8.76 4.45
C ILE A 252 22.86 7.47 4.36
N LYS A 253 23.79 7.25 5.31
CA LYS A 253 24.62 6.04 5.31
C LYS A 253 23.77 4.79 5.56
N ASN A 254 24.15 3.69 4.92
CA ASN A 254 23.49 2.40 5.18
C ASN A 254 23.67 1.98 6.64
N PRO A 255 22.66 1.32 7.24
CA PRO A 255 22.77 0.81 8.61
C PRO A 255 23.73 -0.37 8.69
N SER A 256 24.28 -0.60 9.88
CA SER A 256 25.00 -1.83 10.18
C SER A 256 24.04 -3.02 10.07
N ILE A 257 24.45 -4.06 9.34
CA ILE A 257 23.73 -5.33 9.18
C ILE A 257 24.70 -6.42 9.61
N GLY A 258 24.29 -7.35 10.48
CA GLY A 258 25.20 -8.43 10.86
C GLY A 258 24.82 -9.20 12.12
N LEU A 259 25.84 -9.85 12.68
CA LEU A 259 25.76 -10.78 13.81
C LEU A 259 26.28 -10.20 15.13
N ASP A 260 26.89 -9.01 15.11
CA ASP A 260 27.47 -8.38 16.29
C ASP A 260 26.72 -7.09 16.62
N SER A 261 25.98 -7.10 17.71
CA SER A 261 25.26 -5.94 18.27
C SER A 261 26.15 -5.03 19.14
N GLY A 262 27.38 -5.44 19.44
CA GLY A 262 28.32 -4.75 20.33
C GLY A 262 29.09 -3.59 19.70
N GLN A 263 28.73 -3.17 18.47
CA GLN A 263 29.42 -2.10 17.76
C GLN A 263 29.32 -0.78 18.54
N ALA A 264 30.45 -0.10 18.71
CA ALA A 264 30.48 1.22 19.34
C ALA A 264 29.58 2.22 18.60
N PRO A 265 28.98 3.21 19.29
CA PRO A 265 28.09 4.20 18.67
C PRO A 265 28.68 4.87 17.42
N GLY A 266 28.00 4.73 16.28
CA GLY A 266 28.45 5.16 14.96
C GLY A 266 27.55 6.23 14.33
N TYR A 267 27.29 6.09 13.02
CA TYR A 267 26.53 7.08 12.25
C TYR A 267 25.07 7.15 12.71
N TRP A 268 24.40 6.01 12.87
CA TRP A 268 22.99 5.97 13.24
C TRP A 268 22.79 6.41 14.67
N ALA A 269 23.65 6.02 15.61
CA ALA A 269 23.60 6.54 16.98
C ALA A 269 23.69 8.09 17.01
N ARG A 270 24.58 8.69 16.20
CA ARG A 270 24.65 10.16 16.07
C ARG A 270 23.43 10.77 15.39
N ARG A 271 22.91 10.14 14.34
CA ARG A 271 21.70 10.59 13.64
C ARG A 271 20.48 10.58 14.57
N ILE A 272 20.33 9.53 15.36
CA ILE A 272 19.29 9.40 16.38
C ILE A 272 19.41 10.54 17.41
N ASN A 273 20.62 10.85 17.86
CA ASN A 273 20.88 11.98 18.75
C ASN A 273 20.50 13.34 18.18
N ALA A 274 20.66 13.50 16.86
CA ALA A 274 20.31 14.72 16.14
C ALA A 274 18.79 14.90 15.97
N ARG A 275 17.98 13.88 16.28
CA ARG A 275 16.51 13.92 16.34
C ARG A 275 15.85 14.49 15.07
N PRO A 276 16.19 14.00 13.86
CA PRO A 276 15.72 14.61 12.62
C PRO A 276 14.22 14.38 12.33
N TRP A 277 13.54 13.54 13.12
CA TRP A 277 12.18 13.09 12.80
C TRP A 277 11.12 13.95 13.48
N SER A 278 10.32 14.64 12.65
CA SER A 278 9.28 15.57 13.09
C SER A 278 8.27 14.96 14.05
N LYS A 279 7.89 13.69 13.86
CA LYS A 279 6.94 12.97 14.72
C LYS A 279 7.41 12.75 16.16
N GLY A 280 8.71 12.89 16.44
CA GLY A 280 9.28 12.78 17.79
C GLY A 280 9.58 14.13 18.45
N ILE A 281 9.54 15.25 17.71
CA ILE A 281 10.02 16.57 18.19
C ILE A 281 9.32 16.98 19.49
N HIS A 282 7.99 16.88 19.53
CA HIS A 282 7.22 17.23 20.71
C HIS A 282 7.63 16.37 21.92
N ASP A 283 7.69 15.05 21.75
CA ASP A 283 8.05 14.14 22.84
C ASP A 283 9.48 14.35 23.33
N TYR A 284 10.45 14.64 22.45
CA TYR A 284 11.80 14.99 22.87
C TYR A 284 11.83 16.23 23.79
N ALA A 285 10.93 17.19 23.58
CA ALA A 285 10.84 18.42 24.38
C ALA A 285 10.00 18.25 25.66
N THR A 286 9.03 17.33 25.68
CA THR A 286 8.15 17.10 26.83
C THR A 286 8.85 16.25 27.89
N ARG A 287 9.09 16.82 29.08
CA ARG A 287 9.65 16.10 30.22
C ARG A 287 8.78 14.88 30.60
N GLY A 288 9.45 13.78 30.93
CA GLY A 288 8.79 12.55 31.40
C GLY A 288 8.32 11.61 30.29
N THR A 289 8.35 12.03 29.02
CA THR A 289 8.09 11.09 27.92
C THR A 289 9.25 10.10 27.76
N LEU A 290 8.96 8.94 27.17
CA LEU A 290 9.98 7.91 26.90
C LEU A 290 11.13 8.45 26.03
N LEU A 291 10.81 9.21 24.97
CA LEU A 291 11.83 9.80 24.10
C LEU A 291 12.68 10.83 24.85
N ASN A 292 12.07 11.69 25.67
CA ASN A 292 12.81 12.63 26.51
C ASN A 292 13.76 11.90 27.48
N ASN A 293 13.28 10.87 28.18
CA ASN A 293 14.10 10.10 29.11
C ASN A 293 15.30 9.44 28.41
N MET A 294 15.08 8.81 27.25
CA MET A 294 16.16 8.18 26.48
C MET A 294 17.18 9.18 25.94
N THR A 295 16.83 10.46 25.75
CA THR A 295 17.84 11.48 25.36
C THR A 295 18.84 11.83 26.45
N GLN A 296 18.56 11.46 27.70
CA GLN A 296 19.48 11.65 28.83
C GLN A 296 20.35 10.42 29.07
N MET A 297 20.11 9.32 28.36
CA MET A 297 20.83 8.07 28.52
C MET A 297 22.10 8.04 27.66
N LYS A 298 23.15 7.38 28.15
CA LYS A 298 24.39 7.17 27.38
C LYS A 298 24.12 6.26 26.19
N HIS A 299 24.60 6.64 25.01
CA HIS A 299 24.59 5.74 23.86
C HIS A 299 25.58 4.59 24.09
N LEU A 300 25.07 3.36 24.04
CA LEU A 300 25.84 2.16 24.32
C LEU A 300 26.38 1.52 23.05
N ARG A 301 25.65 1.61 21.93
CA ARG A 301 25.99 0.92 20.68
C ARG A 301 25.39 1.55 19.42
N GLU A 302 25.89 1.12 18.28
CA GLU A 302 25.26 1.32 16.97
C GLU A 302 24.11 0.31 16.78
N PRO A 303 22.93 0.71 16.29
CA PRO A 303 21.83 -0.21 16.07
C PRO A 303 22.14 -1.12 14.87
N VAL A 304 22.08 -2.43 15.08
CA VAL A 304 22.37 -3.44 14.05
C VAL A 304 21.08 -4.12 13.59
N LEU A 305 20.90 -4.21 12.28
CA LEU A 305 19.73 -4.81 11.66
C LEU A 305 19.93 -6.29 11.32
N ARG A 306 18.84 -7.05 11.31
CA ARG A 306 18.83 -8.46 10.88
C ARG A 306 19.08 -8.57 9.37
N ILE A 307 19.79 -9.63 8.99
CA ILE A 307 20.07 -10.02 7.60
C ILE A 307 18.83 -10.47 6.80
N SER A 308 17.70 -10.72 7.46
CA SER A 308 16.47 -11.23 6.83
C SER A 308 15.83 -10.24 5.85
N LYS A 309 16.32 -9.01 5.78
CA LYS A 309 15.83 -7.97 4.87
C LYS A 309 17.01 -7.14 4.34
N THR A 310 16.92 -6.74 3.09
CA THR A 310 17.83 -5.75 2.50
C THR A 310 17.51 -4.37 3.05
N TRP A 311 18.50 -3.70 3.64
CA TRP A 311 18.34 -2.37 4.21
C TRP A 311 19.25 -1.37 3.52
N ASN A 312 18.70 -0.21 3.16
CA ASN A 312 19.48 0.97 2.84
C ASN A 312 19.13 2.13 3.78
N GLY A 313 20.00 3.13 3.83
CA GLY A 313 19.86 4.21 4.81
C GLY A 313 18.58 5.04 4.64
N ASN A 314 18.19 5.34 3.40
CA ASN A 314 16.98 6.12 3.10
C ASN A 314 15.70 5.35 3.47
N GLN A 315 15.64 4.06 3.16
CA GLN A 315 14.52 3.20 3.50
C GLN A 315 14.33 3.06 5.01
N LEU A 316 15.43 2.84 5.74
CA LEU A 316 15.37 2.77 7.20
C LEU A 316 14.88 4.11 7.78
N ASP A 317 15.46 5.23 7.34
CA ASP A 317 15.09 6.57 7.80
C ASP A 317 13.59 6.87 7.55
N ALA A 318 13.09 6.53 6.36
CA ALA A 318 11.69 6.71 5.99
C ALA A 318 10.74 5.86 6.86
N ILE A 319 11.12 4.62 7.18
CA ILE A 319 10.30 3.76 8.06
C ILE A 319 10.30 4.30 9.49
N ILE A 320 11.43 4.79 9.99
CA ILE A 320 11.52 5.39 11.32
C ILE A 320 10.64 6.64 11.41
N CYS A 321 10.77 7.56 10.44
CA CYS A 321 10.03 8.83 10.46
C CYS A 321 8.51 8.65 10.36
N TYR A 322 8.06 7.49 9.86
CA TYR A 322 6.65 7.21 9.64
C TYR A 322 5.84 7.02 10.93
N LYS A 323 6.43 6.49 12.02
CA LYS A 323 5.69 6.21 13.27
C LYS A 323 6.54 6.53 14.50
N LYS A 324 5.93 7.19 15.49
CA LYS A 324 6.55 7.45 16.80
C LYS A 324 7.12 6.18 17.46
N PRO A 325 6.39 5.05 17.53
CA PRO A 325 6.94 3.80 18.07
C PRO A 325 8.21 3.29 17.37
N ASN A 326 8.42 3.62 16.08
CA ASN A 326 9.65 3.25 15.38
C ASN A 326 10.82 4.14 15.82
N ILE A 327 10.56 5.42 16.09
CA ILE A 327 11.55 6.36 16.66
C ILE A 327 11.95 5.90 18.06
N GLU A 328 10.98 5.55 18.90
CA GLU A 328 11.23 5.00 20.24
C GLU A 328 12.03 3.71 20.18
N ALA A 329 11.66 2.79 19.29
CA ALA A 329 12.33 1.50 19.13
C ALA A 329 13.80 1.65 18.68
N ILE A 330 14.09 2.53 17.70
CA ILE A 330 15.48 2.71 17.28
C ILE A 330 16.32 3.44 18.34
N HIS A 331 15.73 4.40 19.07
CA HIS A 331 16.42 5.07 20.17
C HIS A 331 16.72 4.09 21.31
N ALA A 332 15.76 3.22 21.62
CA ALA A 332 15.92 2.14 22.58
C ALA A 332 17.10 1.23 22.21
N GLN A 333 17.26 0.85 20.94
CA GLN A 333 18.37 0.02 20.49
C GLN A 333 19.75 0.64 20.77
N VAL A 334 19.85 1.97 20.78
CA VAL A 334 21.11 2.69 21.05
C VAL A 334 21.40 2.79 22.56
N VAL A 335 20.38 2.96 23.40
CA VAL A 335 20.58 3.34 24.82
C VAL A 335 20.21 2.27 25.83
N GLY A 336 19.34 1.32 25.49
CA GLY A 336 18.88 0.29 26.41
C GLY A 336 19.91 -0.81 26.66
N PRO A 337 19.84 -1.58 27.74
CA PRO A 337 20.57 -2.84 27.84
C PRO A 337 20.05 -3.89 26.82
N GLU A 338 20.97 -4.66 26.26
CA GLU A 338 20.61 -5.87 25.51
C GLU A 338 20.26 -6.99 26.50
N LEU A 339 19.19 -7.72 26.23
CA LEU A 339 18.77 -8.87 27.00
C LEU A 339 19.52 -10.10 26.53
N ASP A 340 19.93 -10.96 27.47
CA ASP A 340 20.55 -12.24 27.12
C ASP A 340 19.53 -13.19 26.46
N ASP A 341 20.00 -14.34 25.96
CA ASP A 341 19.14 -15.31 25.26
C ASP A 341 18.00 -15.87 26.14
N LYS A 342 18.20 -15.90 27.47
CA LYS A 342 17.21 -16.40 28.44
C LYS A 342 16.12 -15.36 28.70
N GLU A 343 16.50 -14.09 28.77
CA GLU A 343 15.63 -12.94 29.00
C GLU A 343 14.98 -12.41 27.71
N CYS A 344 15.51 -12.78 26.55
CA CYS A 344 14.99 -12.39 25.25
C CYS A 344 13.52 -12.81 25.07
N CYS A 345 12.70 -11.95 24.48
CA CYS A 345 11.29 -12.25 24.25
C CYS A 345 11.14 -13.34 23.17
N SER A 346 10.09 -14.17 23.24
CA SER A 346 9.90 -15.27 22.29
C SER A 346 9.75 -14.80 20.84
N SER A 347 9.20 -13.60 20.63
CA SER A 347 9.10 -12.99 19.30
C SER A 347 10.47 -12.62 18.72
N CYS A 348 11.38 -12.07 19.53
CA CYS A 348 12.75 -11.76 19.10
C CYS A 348 13.56 -13.02 18.82
N ARG A 349 13.42 -14.07 19.65
CA ARG A 349 14.05 -15.38 19.40
C ARG A 349 13.62 -16.00 18.07
N LYS A 350 12.39 -15.73 17.63
CA LYS A 350 11.88 -16.14 16.31
C LYS A 350 12.36 -15.26 15.15
N GLY A 351 13.24 -14.28 15.41
CA GLY A 351 13.76 -13.38 14.39
C GLY A 351 12.80 -12.27 13.98
N HIS A 352 11.75 -11.99 14.77
CA HIS A 352 10.85 -10.87 14.48
C HIS A 352 11.45 -9.52 14.86
N GLY A 353 11.03 -8.49 14.13
CA GLY A 353 11.52 -7.12 14.28
C GLY A 353 12.78 -6.87 13.43
N PRO A 354 13.10 -5.59 13.18
CA PRO A 354 14.19 -5.25 12.26
C PRO A 354 15.57 -5.37 12.90
N PHE A 355 15.69 -5.29 14.23
CA PHE A 355 16.96 -5.21 14.94
C PHE A 355 17.44 -6.59 15.38
N LEU A 356 18.75 -6.79 15.36
CA LEU A 356 19.39 -8.03 15.78
C LEU A 356 19.13 -8.33 17.26
N ALA A 357 19.38 -7.34 18.12
CA ALA A 357 19.32 -7.47 19.57
C ALA A 357 17.90 -7.29 20.13
N CYS A 358 17.57 -8.06 21.17
CA CYS A 358 16.39 -7.81 22.00
C CYS A 358 16.74 -6.78 23.07
N VAL A 359 16.31 -5.53 22.85
CA VAL A 359 16.68 -4.42 23.73
C VAL A 359 15.48 -3.92 24.49
N LYS A 360 15.68 -3.65 25.78
CA LYS A 360 14.66 -3.10 26.68
C LYS A 360 15.13 -1.74 27.16
N VAL A 361 14.20 -0.79 27.28
CA VAL A 361 14.45 0.47 27.98
C VAL A 361 13.62 0.47 29.24
N PRO A 362 14.21 0.80 30.41
CA PRO A 362 13.44 1.00 31.63
C PRO A 362 12.38 2.08 31.39
N LYS A 363 11.11 1.67 31.37
CA LYS A 363 9.97 2.60 31.42
C LYS A 363 9.68 3.01 32.87
N SER A 364 8.75 3.94 33.05
CA SER A 364 8.14 4.17 34.37
C SER A 364 7.65 2.84 34.97
N PRO A 365 7.68 2.70 36.30
CA PRO A 365 7.34 1.45 36.98
C PRO A 365 5.94 0.91 36.64
N ASP A 366 5.04 1.76 36.17
CA ASP A 366 3.63 1.42 35.94
C ASP A 366 3.29 1.00 34.49
N GLU A 367 4.23 1.06 33.54
CA GLU A 367 3.95 0.68 32.14
C GLU A 367 4.48 -0.71 31.76
N PRO A 368 3.68 -1.54 31.06
CA PRO A 368 4.14 -2.82 30.57
C PRO A 368 5.36 -2.63 29.63
N GLN A 369 6.44 -3.32 29.99
CA GLN A 369 7.72 -3.17 29.32
C GLN A 369 7.77 -4.06 28.08
N VAL A 370 7.80 -3.44 26.91
CA VAL A 370 7.98 -4.13 25.62
C VAL A 370 9.37 -3.87 25.05
N CYS A 371 9.96 -4.86 24.38
CA CYS A 371 11.26 -4.69 23.74
C CYS A 371 11.16 -3.81 22.49
N ALA A 372 12.29 -3.22 22.08
CA ALA A 372 12.39 -2.36 20.91
C ALA A 372 11.87 -3.04 19.62
N ASN A 373 12.18 -4.32 19.40
CA ASN A 373 11.71 -5.06 18.22
C ASN A 373 10.19 -5.24 18.16
N CYS A 374 9.54 -5.46 19.31
CA CYS A 374 8.08 -5.57 19.37
C CYS A 374 7.40 -4.19 19.37
N GLN A 375 8.04 -3.15 19.92
CA GLN A 375 7.57 -1.77 19.83
C GLN A 375 7.57 -1.29 18.37
N PHE A 376 8.57 -1.72 17.59
CA PHE A 376 8.68 -1.37 16.18
C PHE A 376 7.46 -1.86 15.38
N GLY A 377 6.75 -0.95 14.73
CA GLY A 377 5.54 -1.25 13.98
C GLY A 377 4.30 -1.55 14.84
N VAL A 378 4.31 -1.23 16.14
CA VAL A 378 3.18 -1.42 17.08
C VAL A 378 2.77 -2.89 17.18
N GLN A 379 3.74 -3.75 17.47
CA GLN A 379 3.55 -5.20 17.64
C GLN A 379 3.78 -5.63 19.09
N ASP A 380 3.49 -4.72 20.03
CA ASP A 380 3.61 -4.85 21.48
C ASP A 380 2.93 -6.11 22.03
N LYS A 381 1.77 -6.49 21.49
CA LYS A 381 1.02 -7.70 21.86
C LYS A 381 1.79 -9.02 21.66
N ARG A 382 2.83 -9.03 20.83
CA ARG A 382 3.69 -10.21 20.60
C ARG A 382 4.81 -10.31 21.63
N CYS A 383 5.01 -9.29 22.45
CA CYS A 383 6.07 -9.23 23.44
C CYS A 383 5.62 -9.93 24.73
N ASP A 384 6.35 -10.95 25.14
CA ASP A 384 6.12 -11.71 26.37
C ASP A 384 7.08 -11.33 27.50
N LEU A 385 7.87 -10.26 27.37
CA LEU A 385 8.78 -9.79 28.42
C LEU A 385 8.09 -9.53 29.76
N SER A 386 6.85 -9.04 29.76
CA SER A 386 6.08 -8.83 30.99
C SER A 386 5.77 -10.12 31.74
N LYS A 387 5.76 -11.26 31.05
CA LYS A 387 5.53 -12.58 31.64
C LYS A 387 6.82 -13.22 32.17
N LEU A 388 7.98 -12.73 31.74
CA LEU A 388 9.29 -13.25 32.11
C LEU A 388 9.85 -12.60 33.39
N GLN A 389 9.26 -11.50 33.87
CA GLN A 389 9.69 -10.91 35.13
C GLN A 389 9.33 -11.87 36.27
N PRO A 390 10.31 -12.31 37.09
CA PRO A 390 10.03 -13.06 38.29
C PRO A 390 9.03 -12.23 39.11
N LYS A 391 7.91 -12.83 39.49
CA LYS A 391 7.09 -12.24 40.55
C LYS A 391 8.03 -12.12 41.74
N GLN A 392 8.48 -10.90 42.04
CA GLN A 392 9.15 -10.65 43.31
C GLN A 392 8.15 -11.08 44.37
N GLU A 393 8.44 -12.20 45.04
CA GLU A 393 7.74 -12.62 46.23
C GLU A 393 8.00 -11.53 47.27
N ILE A 394 7.13 -10.53 47.28
CA ILE A 394 7.03 -9.59 48.39
C ILE A 394 6.62 -10.46 49.57
N GLY A 395 7.53 -10.62 50.53
CA GLY A 395 7.30 -11.37 51.77
C GLY A 395 5.99 -10.91 52.39
N ALA A 396 5.03 -11.83 52.41
CA ALA A 396 3.77 -11.64 53.11
C ALA A 396 4.02 -11.94 54.58
N ASP A 397 4.15 -10.89 55.40
CA ASP A 397 3.76 -10.99 56.80
C ASP A 397 2.22 -11.11 56.84
N GLU A 398 1.78 -12.08 57.64
CA GLU A 398 0.39 -12.46 57.88
C GLU A 398 -0.45 -11.28 58.41
N GLU A 399 -1.59 -11.00 57.78
CA GLU A 399 -2.89 -10.85 58.49
C GLU A 399 -4.09 -10.64 57.55
N ASN A 400 -5.04 -11.58 57.67
CA ASN A 400 -6.51 -11.55 57.49
C ASN A 400 -7.22 -11.08 56.18
N PRO A 401 -8.30 -11.77 55.77
CA PRO A 401 -8.95 -11.59 54.48
C PRO A 401 -10.10 -10.59 54.51
N GLY A 402 -9.90 -9.43 53.87
CA GLY A 402 -10.97 -8.50 53.49
C GLY A 402 -11.08 -8.44 51.96
N LYS A 403 -12.21 -8.88 51.40
CA LYS A 403 -12.56 -8.80 49.97
C LYS A 403 -12.15 -7.46 49.33
N PRO A 404 -11.55 -7.46 48.12
CA PRO A 404 -11.61 -6.32 47.24
C PRO A 404 -12.56 -6.57 46.05
N SER A 405 -13.50 -5.64 45.97
CA SER A 405 -14.13 -5.05 44.79
C SER A 405 -13.59 -5.44 43.41
N THR A 406 -14.51 -5.86 42.55
CA THR A 406 -14.40 -5.87 41.09
C THR A 406 -14.08 -4.48 40.56
N SER A 407 -12.85 -4.25 40.10
CA SER A 407 -12.49 -3.09 39.28
C SER A 407 -12.92 -3.33 37.83
N ASN A 408 -13.86 -2.52 37.35
CA ASN A 408 -14.27 -2.48 35.96
C ASN A 408 -13.12 -1.96 35.07
N GLU A 409 -12.47 -2.83 34.31
CA GLU A 409 -11.77 -2.42 33.09
C GLU A 409 -12.80 -2.19 31.97
N PRO A 410 -12.73 -1.07 31.22
CA PRO A 410 -13.62 -0.85 30.09
C PRO A 410 -13.20 -1.79 28.95
N ASN A 411 -14.05 -2.79 28.71
CA ASN A 411 -13.94 -3.65 27.55
C ASN A 411 -14.09 -2.81 26.28
N ILE A 412 -12.97 -2.53 25.61
CA ILE A 412 -12.89 -1.78 24.34
C ILE A 412 -13.86 -2.30 23.28
N TYR A 413 -14.21 -3.59 23.32
CA TYR A 413 -15.19 -4.18 22.40
C TYR A 413 -16.62 -3.73 22.73
N LYS A 414 -16.96 -3.57 24.02
CA LYS A 414 -18.23 -2.95 24.44
C LYS A 414 -18.26 -1.45 24.13
N THR A 415 -17.12 -0.76 24.17
CA THR A 415 -17.03 0.66 23.77
C THR A 415 -17.26 0.85 22.27
N ILE A 416 -16.74 -0.04 21.42
CA ILE A 416 -16.97 0.00 19.96
C ILE A 416 -18.42 -0.33 19.63
N GLU A 417 -19.02 -1.34 20.28
CA GLU A 417 -20.43 -1.70 20.09
C GLU A 417 -21.37 -0.59 20.60
N ALA A 418 -21.07 0.01 21.75
CA ALA A 418 -21.86 1.10 22.33
C ALA A 418 -21.69 2.44 21.57
N GLN A 419 -20.57 2.65 20.86
CA GLN A 419 -20.37 3.82 20.03
C GLN A 419 -20.83 3.63 18.58
N LYS A 420 -21.24 2.42 18.19
CA LYS A 420 -21.83 2.12 16.88
C LYS A 420 -23.14 2.89 16.69
N GLU A 421 -24.07 2.79 17.65
CA GLU A 421 -25.32 3.56 17.66
C GLU A 421 -25.05 5.06 17.74
N VAL A 422 -24.01 5.49 18.45
CA VAL A 422 -23.62 6.92 18.53
C VAL A 422 -23.08 7.42 17.18
N LEU A 423 -22.26 6.64 16.46
CA LEU A 423 -21.79 6.99 15.11
C LEU A 423 -22.93 6.98 14.07
N GLU A 424 -23.91 6.07 14.23
CA GLU A 424 -25.06 5.94 13.34
C GLU A 424 -26.14 7.02 13.60
N THR A 425 -26.26 7.51 14.85
CA THR A 425 -27.30 8.48 15.27
C THR A 425 -26.77 9.92 15.39
N GLN A 426 -25.47 10.15 15.63
CA GLN A 426 -24.83 11.48 15.65
C GLN A 426 -24.30 11.93 14.28
N LEU A 427 -24.79 11.33 13.20
CA LEU A 427 -24.64 11.89 11.86
C LEU A 427 -25.92 12.67 11.52
N PRO A 428 -26.14 13.91 12.05
CA PRO A 428 -27.21 14.74 11.51
C PRO A 428 -26.87 15.09 10.06
N GLN A 429 -27.92 15.32 9.27
CA GLN A 429 -27.86 15.94 7.95
C GLN A 429 -27.03 17.24 8.00
N ALA A 430 -25.70 17.13 7.85
CA ALA A 430 -24.81 18.26 7.77
C ALA A 430 -24.86 18.80 6.33
N THR A 431 -25.39 20.00 6.22
CA THR A 431 -25.60 20.81 5.01
C THR A 431 -24.43 20.76 4.01
N VAL A 432 -24.70 20.19 2.84
CA VAL A 432 -24.36 20.53 1.42
C VAL A 432 -22.99 21.13 1.04
N ASN A 433 -22.15 21.63 1.94
CA ASN A 433 -20.90 22.32 1.59
C ASN A 433 -19.69 21.68 2.29
N SER A 434 -19.00 20.76 1.60
CA SER A 434 -17.64 20.24 1.88
C SER A 434 -17.48 19.08 2.90
N PRO A 435 -17.49 17.81 2.43
CA PRO A 435 -17.14 16.62 3.22
C PRO A 435 -15.65 16.52 3.60
N THR A 436 -14.76 17.25 2.91
CA THR A 436 -13.30 17.14 3.07
C THR A 436 -12.80 17.75 4.39
N GLN A 437 -13.55 18.70 4.97
CA GLN A 437 -13.22 19.28 6.29
C GLN A 437 -13.56 18.33 7.44
N THR A 438 -14.52 17.43 7.26
CA THR A 438 -15.02 16.58 8.35
C THR A 438 -13.99 15.53 8.76
N VAL A 439 -13.30 14.88 7.81
CA VAL A 439 -12.29 13.86 8.15
C VAL A 439 -11.00 14.49 8.68
N GLN A 440 -10.61 15.68 8.20
CA GLN A 440 -9.40 16.36 8.69
C GLN A 440 -9.57 16.92 10.11
N GLY A 441 -10.79 17.28 10.50
CA GLY A 441 -11.14 17.78 11.84
C GLY A 441 -11.42 16.71 12.89
N LEU A 442 -11.50 15.42 12.52
CA LEU A 442 -11.72 14.34 13.50
C LEU A 442 -10.50 14.18 14.41
N PRO A 443 -10.69 14.04 15.74
CA PRO A 443 -9.65 13.56 16.64
C PRO A 443 -9.02 12.26 16.12
N GLU A 444 -7.69 12.13 16.25
CA GLU A 444 -6.94 10.98 15.73
C GLU A 444 -7.47 9.62 16.21
N GLY A 445 -8.08 9.56 17.41
CA GLY A 445 -8.75 8.36 17.91
C GLY A 445 -9.93 7.92 17.05
N GLN A 446 -10.71 8.85 16.51
CA GLN A 446 -11.86 8.55 15.64
C GLN A 446 -11.41 8.17 14.22
N LYS A 447 -10.36 8.80 13.69
CA LYS A 447 -9.73 8.38 12.42
C LYS A 447 -9.21 6.94 12.49
N LEU A 448 -8.52 6.60 13.59
CA LEU A 448 -8.01 5.25 13.82
C LEU A 448 -9.14 4.23 14.02
N LEU A 449 -10.23 4.60 14.69
CA LEU A 449 -11.43 3.77 14.80
C LEU A 449 -12.05 3.49 13.43
N MET A 450 -12.13 4.52 12.58
CA MET A 450 -12.70 4.42 11.24
C MET A 450 -11.83 3.52 10.33
N ILE A 451 -10.50 3.69 10.36
CA ILE A 451 -9.55 2.81 9.67
C ILE A 451 -9.67 1.37 10.15
N THR A 452 -9.75 1.15 11.46
CA THR A 452 -9.86 -0.19 12.06
C THR A 452 -11.20 -0.85 11.73
N TYR A 453 -12.27 -0.07 11.68
CA TYR A 453 -13.60 -0.49 11.25
C TYR A 453 -13.60 -0.94 9.79
N PHE A 454 -13.05 -0.15 8.87
CA PHE A 454 -12.92 -0.53 7.46
C PHE A 454 -12.03 -1.76 7.26
N GLN A 455 -10.90 -1.85 7.97
CA GLN A 455 -10.05 -3.04 7.96
C GLN A 455 -10.75 -4.29 8.52
N ARG A 456 -11.69 -4.14 9.46
CA ARG A 456 -12.51 -5.26 9.99
C ARG A 456 -13.59 -5.68 8.99
N GLN A 457 -14.23 -4.74 8.30
CA GLN A 457 -15.19 -5.02 7.23
C GLN A 457 -14.51 -5.74 6.06
N LEU A 458 -13.30 -5.32 5.68
CA LEU A 458 -12.50 -6.00 4.65
C LEU A 458 -12.13 -7.44 5.05
N ARG A 459 -11.86 -7.69 6.34
CA ARG A 459 -11.53 -9.03 6.86
C ARG A 459 -12.67 -10.06 6.79
N HIS A 460 -13.93 -9.64 6.67
CA HIS A 460 -15.04 -10.58 6.46
C HIS A 460 -15.14 -11.08 5.00
N PHE A 461 -14.48 -10.42 4.05
CA PHE A 461 -14.47 -10.77 2.62
C PHE A 461 -13.16 -11.51 2.18
N ASP A 462 -12.28 -11.84 3.13
CA ASP A 462 -10.84 -12.05 2.90
C ASP A 462 -10.45 -13.29 2.08
N ALA A 463 -11.25 -14.36 2.02
CA ALA A 463 -10.81 -15.58 1.32
C ALA A 463 -10.73 -15.40 -0.21
N ASN A 464 -11.65 -14.62 -0.80
CA ASN A 464 -11.72 -14.46 -2.26
C ASN A 464 -10.97 -13.20 -2.76
N ILE A 465 -10.85 -12.16 -1.92
CA ILE A 465 -10.14 -10.93 -2.28
C ILE A 465 -8.62 -11.12 -2.25
N ILE A 466 -8.06 -11.95 -1.36
CA ILE A 466 -6.62 -12.28 -1.38
C ILE A 466 -6.24 -13.01 -2.66
N SER A 467 -7.08 -13.95 -3.13
CA SER A 467 -6.91 -14.58 -4.44
C SER A 467 -6.99 -13.56 -5.58
N LEU A 468 -7.92 -12.60 -5.53
CA LEU A 468 -8.04 -11.55 -6.54
C LEU A 468 -6.85 -10.59 -6.51
N ALA A 469 -6.39 -10.16 -5.34
CA ALA A 469 -5.24 -9.27 -5.18
C ALA A 469 -3.93 -9.95 -5.61
N THR A 470 -3.80 -11.26 -5.38
CA THR A 470 -2.70 -12.08 -5.87
C THR A 470 -2.75 -12.18 -7.39
N LEU A 471 -3.92 -12.51 -7.96
CA LEU A 471 -4.15 -12.55 -9.41
C LEU A 471 -3.84 -11.20 -10.07
N LEU A 472 -4.26 -10.08 -9.46
CA LEU A 472 -4.02 -8.73 -9.97
C LEU A 472 -2.54 -8.30 -9.85
N ASN A 473 -1.85 -8.70 -8.78
CA ASN A 473 -0.40 -8.50 -8.66
C ASN A 473 0.35 -9.32 -9.71
N ASP A 474 -0.05 -10.57 -9.93
CA ASP A 474 0.51 -11.43 -10.96
C ASP A 474 0.30 -10.79 -12.33
N MET A 475 -0.91 -10.31 -12.65
CA MET A 475 -1.18 -9.59 -13.91
C MET A 475 -0.37 -8.29 -14.06
N LYS A 476 -0.10 -7.55 -12.98
CA LYS A 476 0.78 -6.37 -13.00
C LYS A 476 2.23 -6.75 -13.30
N ILE A 477 2.74 -7.80 -12.66
CA ILE A 477 4.07 -8.36 -12.95
C ILE A 477 4.13 -8.80 -14.41
N GLN A 478 3.08 -9.46 -14.92
CA GLN A 478 3.00 -9.86 -16.33
C GLN A 478 3.01 -8.66 -17.29
N ARG A 479 2.34 -7.55 -16.97
CA ARG A 479 2.38 -6.32 -17.78
C ARG A 479 3.80 -5.73 -17.84
N GLU A 480 4.51 -5.71 -16.71
CA GLU A 480 5.89 -5.20 -16.65
C GLU A 480 6.88 -6.13 -17.36
N VAL A 481 6.69 -7.45 -17.28
CA VAL A 481 7.50 -8.46 -18.00
C VAL A 481 7.24 -8.39 -19.51
N ALA A 482 5.99 -8.30 -19.94
CA ALA A 482 5.62 -8.18 -21.35
C ALA A 482 6.19 -6.89 -21.98
N ALA A 483 6.19 -5.77 -21.23
CA ALA A 483 6.81 -4.53 -21.67
C ALA A 483 8.33 -4.68 -21.89
N ARG A 484 9.04 -5.41 -21.02
CA ARG A 484 10.48 -5.67 -21.17
C ARG A 484 10.80 -6.60 -22.34
N ILE A 485 10.04 -7.69 -22.50
CA ILE A 485 10.18 -8.60 -23.66
C ILE A 485 9.96 -7.84 -24.97
N LEU A 486 9.00 -6.90 -25.00
CA LEU A 486 8.75 -6.05 -26.16
C LEU A 486 9.90 -5.07 -26.46
N GLU A 487 10.62 -4.58 -25.44
CA GLU A 487 11.83 -3.77 -25.63
C GLU A 487 12.99 -4.60 -26.18
N ASP A 488 13.20 -5.82 -25.67
CA ASP A 488 14.25 -6.73 -26.14
C ASP A 488 14.04 -7.12 -27.61
N LEU A 489 12.80 -7.41 -28.01
CA LEU A 489 12.45 -7.75 -29.39
C LEU A 489 12.61 -6.56 -30.37
N LYS A 490 12.53 -5.31 -29.89
CA LYS A 490 12.82 -4.12 -30.70
C LYS A 490 14.34 -3.93 -30.89
N GLY A 491 15.15 -4.29 -29.90
CA GLY A 491 16.60 -4.16 -29.94
C GLY A 491 17.32 -5.16 -30.86
N THR A 492 16.71 -6.31 -31.12
CA THR A 492 17.30 -7.35 -32.00
C THR A 492 17.11 -7.08 -33.50
N GLY A 493 16.21 -6.17 -33.90
CA GLY A 493 15.87 -5.93 -35.31
C GLY A 493 16.79 -4.97 -36.07
N THR A 494 17.70 -4.26 -35.39
CA THR A 494 18.51 -3.19 -35.99
C THR A 494 19.96 -3.58 -36.29
N LYS A 495 20.43 -4.77 -35.89
CA LYS A 495 21.83 -5.19 -36.11
C LYS A 495 22.11 -5.92 -37.44
N ASP A 496 21.09 -6.39 -38.16
CA ASP A 496 21.30 -7.20 -39.37
C ASP A 496 21.05 -6.46 -40.71
N ARG A 497 21.20 -5.13 -40.75
CA ARG A 497 21.15 -4.34 -42.00
C ARG A 497 22.39 -3.49 -42.28
N ALA A 498 23.52 -3.87 -41.71
CA ALA A 498 24.84 -3.36 -42.09
C ALA A 498 25.78 -4.55 -42.31
N GLY A 499 25.63 -5.20 -43.46
CA GLY A 499 26.45 -6.31 -43.94
C GLY A 499 26.16 -6.55 -45.40
#